data_AF-H0GBF3-F1
#
_entry.id   AF-H0GBF3-F1
#
_cell.length_a   1.000
_cell.length_b   1.000
_cell.length_c   1.000
_cell.angle_alpha   90.00
_cell.angle_beta   90.00
_cell.angle_gamma   90.00
#
_symmetry.space_group_name_H-M   'P 1'
#
loop_
_entity.id
_entity.type
_entity.pdbx_description
1 polymer ?
#
loop_
_entity_poly.entity_id
_entity_poly.type
_entity_poly.pdbx_seq_one_letter_code
_entity_poly.pdbx_strand_id
1 'polypeptide(L)' 'SASDIASYLETGFTPDFDTVGGSMVEVQKNMAELPASDRDAIAAYLKALPAL' A
#
# COMPACT_ATOMS: atom_id res chain seq x y z
N SER A 1 2.28 -7.97 -6.18
CA SER A 1 3.26 -7.29 -7.05
C SER A 1 3.60 -5.92 -6.45
N ALA A 2 4.50 -5.11 -7.02
CA ALA A 2 4.69 -3.74 -6.52
C ALA A 2 3.43 -2.87 -6.75
N SER A 3 2.77 -3.02 -7.91
CA SER A 3 1.52 -2.30 -8.18
C SER A 3 0.42 -2.65 -7.18
N ASP A 4 0.32 -3.91 -6.75
CA ASP A 4 -0.71 -4.30 -5.75
C ASP A 4 -0.46 -3.62 -4.39
N ILE A 5 0.80 -3.38 -4.02
CA ILE A 5 1.15 -2.65 -2.79
C ILE A 5 0.75 -1.18 -2.95
N ALA A 6 1.07 -0.54 -4.08
CA ALA A 6 0.68 0.84 -4.33
C ALA A 6 -0.85 1.02 -4.32
N SER A 7 -1.60 0.12 -4.96
CA SER A 7 -3.06 0.12 -4.96
C SER A 7 -3.65 -0.11 -3.57
N TYR A 8 -3.02 -0.98 -2.75
CA TYR A 8 -3.41 -1.16 -1.35
C TYR A 8 -3.20 0.11 -0.53
N LEU A 9 -2.07 0.80 -0.69
CA LEU A 9 -1.78 2.07 -0.01
C LEU A 9 -2.75 3.18 -0.43
N GLU A 10 -3.20 3.18 -1.68
CA GLU A 10 -4.17 4.14 -2.20
C GLU A 10 -5.61 3.87 -1.75
N THR A 11 -6.05 2.62 -1.81
CA THR A 11 -7.49 2.29 -1.71
C THR A 11 -7.86 1.56 -0.42
N GLY A 12 -6.89 0.91 0.23
CA GLY A 12 -7.12 0.02 1.36
C GLY A 12 -7.74 -1.32 0.97
N PHE A 13 -7.92 -1.62 -0.32
CA PHE A 13 -8.30 -2.95 -0.76
C PHE A 13 -7.09 -3.86 -0.86
N THR A 14 -7.20 -5.02 -0.22
CA THR A 14 -6.27 -6.13 -0.41
C THR A 14 -6.42 -6.70 -1.82
N PRO A 15 -5.43 -7.47 -2.33
CA PRO A 15 -5.54 -8.11 -3.64
C PRO A 15 -6.75 -9.04 -3.80
N ASP A 16 -7.31 -9.52 -2.69
CA ASP A 16 -8.49 -10.39 -2.66
C ASP A 16 -9.82 -9.60 -2.55
N PHE A 17 -9.78 -8.27 -2.80
CA PHE A 17 -10.92 -7.34 -2.70
C PHE A 17 -11.53 -7.19 -1.31
N ASP A 18 -10.85 -7.65 -0.26
CA ASP A 18 -11.20 -7.34 1.14
C ASP A 18 -10.63 -5.98 1.56
N THR A 19 -11.16 -5.36 2.61
CA THR A 19 -10.70 -4.05 3.11
C THR A 19 -9.72 -4.16 4.27
N VAL A 20 -8.79 -3.21 4.34
CA VAL A 20 -7.91 -3.03 5.48
C VAL A 20 -8.70 -2.78 6.77
N GLY A 21 -8.31 -3.46 7.84
CA GLY A 21 -8.93 -3.34 9.17
C GLY A 21 -7.96 -2.88 10.26
N GLY A 22 -8.50 -2.56 11.43
CA GLY A 22 -7.71 -2.23 12.64
C GLY A 22 -6.88 -0.96 12.52
N SER A 23 -5.71 -0.94 13.17
CA SER A 23 -4.80 0.20 13.18
C SER A 23 -4.26 0.58 11.79
N MET A 24 -4.31 -0.35 10.83
CA MET A 24 -3.80 -0.10 9.48
C MET A 24 -4.73 0.81 8.65
N VAL A 25 -5.99 1.01 9.08
CA VAL A 25 -6.94 1.92 8.42
C VAL A 25 -6.43 3.36 8.45
N GLU A 26 -5.95 3.86 9.59
CA GLU A 26 -5.45 5.23 9.68
C GLU A 26 -4.15 5.42 8.90
N VAL A 27 -3.26 4.42 8.95
CA VAL A 27 -2.03 4.44 8.15
C VAL A 27 -2.38 4.54 6.67
N GLN A 28 -3.24 3.66 6.17
CA GLN A 28 -3.66 3.66 4.78
C GLN A 28 -4.29 4.98 4.36
N LYS A 29 -5.19 5.57 5.17
CA LYS A 29 -5.80 6.87 4.87
C LYS A 29 -4.75 7.97 4.69
N ASN A 30 -3.73 8.02 5.55
CA ASN A 30 -2.62 8.96 5.38
C ASN A 30 -1.78 8.66 4.12
N MET A 31 -1.59 7.38 3.78
CA MET A 31 -0.87 7.01 2.55
C MET A 31 -1.65 7.39 1.28
N ALA A 32 -2.98 7.37 1.33
CA ALA A 32 -3.84 7.78 0.22
C ALA A 32 -3.73 9.28 -0.12
N GLU A 33 -3.27 10.12 0.82
CA GLU A 33 -3.04 11.55 0.61
C GLU A 33 -1.75 11.84 -0.17
N LEU A 34 -0.83 10.87 -0.25
CA LEU A 34 0.41 11.03 -0.99
C LEU A 34 0.18 11.02 -2.51
N PRO A 35 1.01 11.74 -3.28
CA PRO A 35 1.06 11.56 -4.74
C PRO A 35 1.28 10.11 -5.13
N ALA A 36 0.71 9.70 -6.28
CA ALA A 36 0.86 8.33 -6.78
C ALA A 36 2.34 7.90 -6.92
N SER A 37 3.21 8.82 -7.36
CA SER A 37 4.66 8.58 -7.48
C SER A 37 5.31 8.14 -6.18
N ASP A 38 4.85 8.67 -5.05
CA ASP A 38 5.44 8.39 -3.75
C ASP A 38 4.99 7.02 -3.25
N ARG A 39 3.71 6.66 -3.48
CA ARG A 39 3.20 5.30 -3.21
C ARG A 39 3.91 4.26 -4.07
N ASP A 40 4.17 4.56 -5.35
CA ASP A 40 4.91 3.69 -6.25
C ASP A 40 6.35 3.46 -5.77
N ALA A 41 7.01 4.53 -5.31
CA ALA A 41 8.37 4.44 -4.75
C ALA A 41 8.41 3.59 -3.46
N ILE A 42 7.44 3.78 -2.55
CA ILE A 42 7.30 2.96 -1.34
C ILE A 42 7.09 1.49 -1.71
N ALA A 43 6.18 1.21 -2.65
CA ALA A 43 5.88 -0.14 -3.10
C ALA A 43 7.09 -0.84 -3.72
N ALA A 44 7.86 -0.13 -4.55
CA ALA A 44 9.09 -0.64 -5.14
C ALA A 44 10.14 -0.95 -4.06
N TYR A 45 10.31 -0.07 -3.08
CA TYR A 45 11.22 -0.28 -1.95
C TYR A 45 10.83 -1.53 -1.15
N LEU A 46 9.57 -1.64 -0.74
CA LEU A 46 9.07 -2.78 0.02
C LEU A 46 9.23 -4.09 -0.76
N LYS A 47 9.01 -4.08 -2.08
CA LYS A 47 9.15 -5.28 -2.91
C LYS A 47 10.59 -5.72 -3.11
N ALA A 48 11.55 -4.81 -2.99
CA ALA A 48 12.98 -5.10 -3.13
C ALA A 48 13.62 -5.72 -1.87
N LEU A 49 12.94 -5.67 -0.73
CA LEU A 49 13.43 -6.25 0.51
C LEU A 49 13.48 -7.78 0.42
N PRO A 50 14.52 -8.43 1.00
CA PRO A 50 14.54 -9.88 1.16
C PRO A 50 13.32 -10.34 1.95
N ALA A 51 12.78 -11.51 1.58
CA ALA A 51 11.77 -12.15 2.40
C ALA A 51 12.36 -12.46 3.79
N LEU A 52 11.60 -12.14 4.84
CA LEU A 52 11.92 -12.46 6.22
C LEU A 52 11.70 -13.94 6.52
#